data_AF-A0A017HQS5-F1
#
_entry.id   AF-A0A017HQS5-F1
#
_cell.length_a   1.000
_cell.length_b   1.000
_cell.length_c   1.000
_cell.angle_alpha   90.00
_cell.angle_beta   90.00
_cell.angle_gamma   90.00
#
_symmetry.space_group_name_H-M   'P 1'
#
loop_
_entity.id
_entity.type
_entity.pdbx_description
1 polymer ?
#
loop_
_entity_poly.entity_id
_entity_poly.type
_entity_poly.pdbx_seq_one_letter_code
_entity_poly.pdbx_strand_id
1 'polypeptide(L)'
;MFDRPHRLVSVADLRALAQARWQDRAQLDAIARELSTRPGTAASLLLGSVQARLREMPADGPTERLARELEESRARARRAESDAARLRQDLAAARAGRTSEDEVARLSRQLDDERWRRLQAVEEAARLRQQVEALAPGASQTVAAYAELHLLPDIPDDLLDALQNAYRKHLHPDRVPARDRDAATRRFQSAERAFAAIREARGL
;
A
#
# COMPACT_ATOMS: atom_id res chain seq x y z
N MET A 1 27.52 -1.10 2.27
CA MET A 1 27.90 -0.73 0.89
C MET A 1 26.60 -0.61 0.12
N PHE A 2 26.02 0.60 0.03
CA PHE A 2 24.66 0.77 -0.50
C PHE A 2 24.67 0.77 -2.03
N ASP A 3 23.90 -0.14 -2.60
CA ASP A 3 23.65 -0.28 -4.03
C ASP A 3 23.01 1.02 -4.55
N ARG A 4 23.66 1.68 -5.50
CA ARG A 4 23.15 2.92 -6.12
C ARG A 4 22.57 2.54 -7.48
N PRO A 5 21.24 2.38 -7.62
CA PRO A 5 20.62 1.79 -8.80
C PRO A 5 20.80 2.62 -10.09
N HIS A 6 21.35 3.84 -10.01
CA HIS A 6 21.45 4.76 -11.15
C HIS A 6 22.87 5.20 -11.51
N ARG A 7 23.89 4.58 -10.92
CA ARG A 7 25.30 5.02 -11.09
C ARG A 7 25.82 4.97 -12.53
N LEU A 8 25.14 4.21 -13.40
CA LEU A 8 25.50 3.99 -14.82
C LEU A 8 24.55 4.69 -15.82
N VAL A 9 23.51 5.38 -15.33
CA VAL A 9 22.46 5.98 -16.18
C VAL A 9 22.90 7.37 -16.64
N SER A 10 22.70 7.80 -17.89
CA SER A 10 23.13 9.14 -18.33
C SER A 10 22.29 10.26 -17.70
N VAL A 11 22.76 11.52 -17.74
CA VAL A 11 21.95 12.67 -17.25
C VAL A 11 20.67 12.85 -18.09
N ALA A 12 20.71 12.50 -19.38
CA ALA A 12 19.54 12.52 -20.26
C ALA A 12 18.51 11.46 -19.85
N ASP A 13 18.98 10.26 -19.51
CA ASP A 13 18.11 9.16 -19.05
C ASP A 13 17.53 9.46 -17.66
N LEU A 14 18.33 10.06 -16.75
CA LEU A 14 17.81 10.54 -15.46
C LEU A 14 16.74 11.62 -15.63
N ARG A 15 16.87 12.49 -16.65
CA ARG A 15 15.84 13.47 -16.98
C ARG A 15 14.57 12.79 -17.48
N ALA A 16 14.68 11.84 -18.40
CA ALA A 16 13.53 11.08 -18.91
C ALA A 16 12.84 10.29 -17.79
N LEU A 17 13.63 9.67 -16.90
CA LEU A 17 13.11 8.94 -15.74
C LEU A 17 12.40 9.88 -14.76
N ALA A 18 12.98 11.05 -14.47
CA ALA A 18 12.36 12.04 -13.62
C ALA A 18 11.01 12.48 -14.22
N GLN A 19 10.97 12.84 -15.51
CA GLN A 19 9.73 13.23 -16.19
C GLN A 19 8.66 12.14 -16.15
N ALA A 20 9.04 10.88 -16.40
CA ALA A 20 8.13 9.74 -16.34
C ALA A 20 7.60 9.46 -14.92
N ARG A 21 8.36 9.85 -13.89
CA ARG A 21 8.05 9.59 -12.48
C ARG A 21 7.89 10.89 -11.67
N TRP A 22 7.41 11.96 -12.31
CA TRP A 22 7.35 13.31 -11.72
C TRP A 22 6.36 13.46 -10.54
N GLN A 23 5.58 12.42 -10.25
CA GLN A 23 4.66 12.31 -9.11
C GLN A 23 5.15 11.33 -8.03
N ASP A 24 6.27 10.64 -8.25
CA ASP A 24 6.83 9.67 -7.31
C ASP A 24 7.96 10.33 -6.52
N ARG A 25 7.68 10.69 -5.26
CA ARG A 25 8.62 11.39 -4.40
C ARG A 25 9.88 10.56 -4.15
N ALA A 26 9.73 9.25 -3.93
CA ALA A 26 10.84 8.36 -3.61
C ALA A 26 11.81 8.23 -4.79
N GLN A 27 11.26 8.12 -6.01
CA GLN A 27 12.06 8.13 -7.23
C GLN A 27 12.76 9.48 -7.45
N LEU A 28 12.05 10.60 -7.26
CA LEU A 28 12.66 11.93 -7.35
C LEU A 28 13.76 12.16 -6.30
N ASP A 29 13.58 11.67 -5.07
CA ASP A 29 14.62 11.71 -4.02
C ASP A 29 15.85 10.86 -4.41
N ALA A 30 15.64 9.68 -5.00
CA ALA A 30 16.73 8.84 -5.50
C ALA A 30 17.49 9.51 -6.65
N ILE A 31 16.78 10.14 -7.59
CA ILE A 31 17.36 10.90 -8.70
C ILE A 31 18.10 12.13 -8.17
N ALA A 32 17.55 12.87 -7.21
CA ALA A 32 18.21 14.02 -6.60
C ALA A 32 19.53 13.64 -5.90
N ARG A 33 19.56 12.52 -5.18
CA ARG A 33 20.77 11.97 -4.55
C ARG A 33 21.84 11.56 -5.57
N GLU A 34 21.43 11.03 -6.72
CA GLU A 34 22.37 10.68 -7.78
C GLU A 34 22.92 11.95 -8.46
N LEU A 35 22.04 12.90 -8.82
CA LEU A 35 22.42 14.15 -9.48
C LEU A 35 23.32 15.04 -8.61
N SER A 36 23.18 15.03 -7.29
CA SER A 36 24.05 15.81 -6.38
C SER A 36 25.52 15.36 -6.39
N THR A 37 25.78 14.15 -6.88
CA THR A 37 27.15 13.61 -6.98
C THR A 37 27.76 13.77 -8.38
N ARG A 38 27.02 14.35 -9.33
CA ARG A 38 27.43 14.48 -10.73
C ARG A 38 27.89 15.90 -11.06
N PRO A 39 29.07 16.06 -11.66
CA PRO A 39 29.51 17.36 -12.15
C PRO A 39 28.78 17.74 -13.45
N GLY A 40 28.59 19.04 -13.65
CA GLY A 40 28.15 19.61 -14.93
C GLY A 40 26.83 20.37 -14.87
N THR A 41 26.73 21.41 -15.70
CA THR A 41 25.60 22.36 -15.73
C THR A 41 24.25 21.67 -15.95
N ALA A 42 24.21 20.64 -16.81
CA ALA A 42 22.98 19.89 -17.09
C ALA A 42 22.47 19.10 -15.86
N ALA A 43 23.39 18.56 -15.04
CA ALA A 43 23.03 17.85 -13.82
C ALA A 43 22.55 18.83 -12.75
N SER A 44 23.22 19.98 -12.58
CA SER A 44 22.83 21.02 -11.63
C SER A 44 21.46 21.62 -11.94
N LEU A 45 21.17 21.89 -13.21
CA LEU A 45 19.85 22.40 -13.63
C LEU A 45 18.74 21.40 -13.35
N LEU A 46 18.95 20.12 -13.70
CA LEU A 46 17.97 19.08 -13.44
C LEU A 46 17.77 18.86 -11.93
N LEU A 47 18.85 18.88 -11.14
CA LEU A 47 18.78 18.80 -9.69
C LEU A 47 17.93 19.93 -9.11
N GLY A 48 18.11 21.17 -9.59
CA GLY A 48 17.30 22.31 -9.18
C GLY A 48 15.81 22.11 -9.45
N SER A 49 15.45 21.63 -10.64
CA SER A 49 14.06 21.32 -11.00
C SER A 49 13.46 20.20 -10.15
N VAL A 50 14.20 19.12 -9.93
CA VAL A 50 13.76 17.98 -9.10
C VAL A 50 13.59 18.41 -7.64
N GLN A 51 14.52 19.21 -7.10
CA GLN A 51 14.44 19.73 -5.73
C GLN A 51 13.27 20.71 -5.55
N ALA A 52 13.02 21.59 -6.52
CA ALA A 52 11.84 22.46 -6.50
C ALA A 52 10.56 21.62 -6.44
N ARG A 53 10.48 20.58 -7.28
CA ARG A 53 9.34 19.66 -7.28
C ARG A 53 9.17 18.93 -5.95
N LEU A 54 10.25 18.42 -5.36
CA LEU A 54 10.21 17.74 -4.05
C LEU A 54 9.76 18.66 -2.90
N ARG A 55 9.95 19.98 -2.99
CA ARG A 55 9.43 20.94 -2.00
C ARG A 55 7.93 21.16 -2.12
N GLU A 56 7.38 21.09 -3.33
CA GLU A 56 5.95 21.21 -3.59
C GLU A 56 5.18 19.93 -3.25
N MET A 57 5.85 18.77 -3.30
CA MET A 57 5.24 17.50 -2.95
C MET A 57 5.09 17.35 -1.43
N PRO A 58 3.97 16.78 -0.94
CA PRO A 58 3.85 16.44 0.47
C PRO A 58 5.00 15.50 0.89
N ALA A 59 5.47 15.66 2.13
CA ALA A 59 6.57 14.84 2.67
C ALA A 59 6.18 13.35 2.73
N ASP A 60 4.89 13.09 2.98
CA ASP A 60 4.29 11.77 3.01
C ASP A 60 3.67 11.46 1.64
N GLY A 61 3.93 10.26 1.12
CA GLY A 61 3.24 9.75 -0.05
C GLY A 61 1.75 9.49 0.24
N PRO A 62 0.94 9.24 -0.80
CA PRO A 62 -0.49 8.99 -0.64
C PRO A 62 -0.79 7.81 0.29
N THR A 63 0.05 6.78 0.26
CA THR A 63 -0.08 5.59 1.12
C THR A 63 0.25 5.90 2.57
N GLU A 64 1.33 6.64 2.85
CA GLU A 64 1.69 7.04 4.22
C GLU A 64 0.67 7.99 4.83
N ARG A 65 0.08 8.88 4.01
CA ARG A 65 -1.02 9.75 4.46
C ARG A 65 -2.25 8.94 4.85
N LEU A 66 -2.70 8.04 4.00
CA LEU A 66 -3.87 7.20 4.29
C LEU A 66 -3.62 6.25 5.47
N ALA A 67 -2.40 5.74 5.63
CA ALA A 67 -2.02 4.93 6.79
C ALA A 67 -2.08 5.74 8.10
N ARG A 68 -1.67 7.01 8.06
CA ARG A 68 -1.80 7.92 9.20
C ARG A 68 -3.26 8.20 9.53
N GLU A 69 -4.07 8.54 8.52
CA GLU A 69 -5.51 8.77 8.70
C GLU A 69 -6.23 7.53 9.27
N LEU A 70 -5.84 6.33 8.81
CA LEU A 70 -6.34 5.06 9.33
C LEU A 70 -6.03 4.91 10.83
N GLU A 71 -4.79 5.19 11.24
CA GLU A 71 -4.40 5.09 12.64
C GLU A 71 -5.09 6.14 13.51
N GLU A 72 -5.28 7.35 13.00
CA GLU A 72 -6.06 8.38 13.68
C GLU A 72 -7.53 7.96 13.87
N SER A 73 -8.14 7.37 12.85
CA SER A 73 -9.52 6.88 12.93
C SER A 73 -9.65 5.73 13.93
N ARG A 74 -8.69 4.80 13.97
CA ARG A 74 -8.59 3.76 15.01
C ARG A 74 -8.43 4.34 16.40
N ALA A 75 -7.60 5.37 16.56
CA ALA A 75 -7.41 6.05 17.83
C ALA A 75 -8.70 6.74 18.30
N ARG A 76 -9.46 7.37 17.39
CA ARG A 76 -10.80 7.91 17.68
C ARG A 76 -11.75 6.83 18.18
N ALA A 77 -11.82 5.68 17.52
CA ALA A 77 -12.66 4.57 17.94
C ALA A 77 -12.29 4.04 19.34
N ARG A 78 -11.00 3.95 19.67
CA ARG A 78 -10.53 3.52 21.01
C ARG A 78 -10.88 4.52 22.10
N ARG A 79 -10.79 5.83 21.81
CA ARG A 79 -11.18 6.89 22.74
C ARG A 79 -12.68 6.84 23.03
N ALA A 80 -13.51 6.80 21.99
CA ALA A 80 -14.96 6.70 22.12
C ALA A 80 -15.38 5.45 22.91
N GLU A 81 -14.70 4.31 22.73
CA GLU A 81 -14.98 3.12 23.54
C GLU A 81 -14.60 3.29 25.01
N SER A 82 -13.48 3.96 25.29
CA SER A 82 -13.04 4.24 26.66
C SER A 82 -14.01 5.17 27.37
N ASP A 83 -14.47 6.22 26.68
CA ASP A 83 -15.46 7.18 27.19
C ASP A 83 -16.82 6.50 27.39
N ALA A 84 -17.26 5.66 26.45
CA ALA A 84 -18.47 4.85 26.60
C ALA A 84 -18.38 3.86 27.79
N ALA A 85 -17.21 3.27 28.04
CA ALA A 85 -17.00 2.39 29.18
C ALA A 85 -17.11 3.15 30.51
N ARG A 86 -16.54 4.36 30.59
CA ARG A 86 -16.67 5.25 31.75
C ARG A 86 -18.13 5.66 31.97
N LEU A 87 -18.82 6.09 30.93
CA LEU A 87 -20.25 6.48 31.01
C LEU A 87 -21.15 5.32 31.44
N ARG A 88 -20.84 4.07 31.05
CA ARG A 88 -21.55 2.88 31.55
C ARG A 88 -21.38 2.71 33.05
N GLN A 89 -20.17 2.94 33.57
CA GLN A 89 -19.91 2.87 35.01
C GLN A 89 -20.64 3.99 35.76
N ASP A 90 -20.56 5.22 35.26
CA ASP A 90 -21.24 6.38 35.85
C ASP A 90 -22.76 6.20 35.85
N LEU A 91 -23.34 5.68 34.76
CA LEU A 91 -24.76 5.38 34.65
C LEU A 91 -25.20 4.28 35.62
N ALA A 92 -24.37 3.24 35.83
CA ALA A 92 -24.65 2.19 36.81
C ALA A 92 -24.61 2.74 38.24
N ALA A 93 -23.63 3.58 38.56
CA ALA A 93 -23.52 4.25 39.85
C ALA A 93 -24.71 5.18 40.13
N ALA A 94 -25.11 5.99 39.14
CA ALA A 94 -26.27 6.88 39.21
C ALA A 94 -27.56 6.10 39.55
N ARG A 95 -27.82 5.01 38.83
CA ARG A 95 -28.97 4.12 39.08
C ARG A 95 -28.95 3.49 40.48
N ALA A 96 -27.77 3.10 40.97
CA ALA A 96 -27.62 2.52 42.30
C ALA A 96 -27.75 3.57 43.44
N GLY A 97 -27.28 4.80 43.19
CA GLY A 97 -27.29 5.91 44.14
C GLY A 97 -28.63 6.64 44.27
N ARG A 98 -29.67 6.24 43.53
CA ARG A 98 -30.96 6.93 43.43
C ARG A 98 -30.81 8.42 43.04
N THR A 99 -29.89 8.71 42.12
CA THR A 99 -29.80 10.05 41.50
C THR A 99 -31.07 10.35 40.71
N SER A 100 -31.29 11.62 40.34
CA SER A 100 -32.49 12.02 39.60
C SER A 100 -32.61 11.28 38.25
N GLU A 101 -33.84 11.08 37.80
CA GLU A 101 -34.11 10.50 36.48
C GLU A 101 -33.48 11.32 35.34
N ASP A 102 -33.40 12.65 35.51
CA ASP A 102 -32.75 13.56 34.56
C ASP A 102 -31.26 13.27 34.40
N GLU A 103 -30.55 12.95 35.48
CA GLU A 103 -29.13 12.61 35.43
C GLU A 103 -28.91 11.27 34.73
N VAL A 104 -29.74 10.27 35.03
CA VAL A 104 -29.74 8.97 34.36
C VAL A 104 -30.03 9.14 32.86
N ALA A 105 -31.00 9.97 32.50
CA ALA A 105 -31.36 10.26 31.11
C ALA A 105 -30.25 11.03 30.37
N ARG A 106 -29.54 11.95 31.05
CA ARG A 106 -28.38 12.67 30.50
C ARG A 106 -27.23 11.70 30.22
N LEU A 107 -26.85 10.87 31.19
CA LEU A 107 -25.76 9.90 31.04
C LEU A 107 -26.08 8.84 29.97
N SER A 108 -27.34 8.40 29.87
CA SER A 108 -27.76 7.47 28.82
C SER A 108 -27.59 8.08 27.42
N ARG A 109 -28.03 9.34 27.22
CA ARG A 109 -27.84 10.04 25.93
C ARG A 109 -26.37 10.20 25.56
N GLN A 110 -25.54 10.61 26.53
CA GLN A 110 -24.09 10.71 26.32
C GLN A 110 -23.47 9.37 25.92
N LEU A 111 -23.91 8.27 26.54
CA LEU A 111 -23.44 6.93 26.21
C LEU A 111 -23.82 6.53 24.78
N ASP A 112 -25.04 6.85 24.35
CA ASP A 112 -25.50 6.58 22.98
C ASP A 112 -24.74 7.42 21.94
N ASP A 113 -24.44 8.69 22.26
CA ASP A 113 -23.60 9.55 21.42
C ASP A 113 -22.19 8.98 21.25
N GLU A 114 -21.54 8.51 22.33
CA GLU A 114 -20.21 7.90 22.24
C GLU A 114 -20.22 6.57 21.47
N ARG A 115 -21.27 5.77 21.61
CA ARG A 115 -21.45 4.55 20.79
C ARG A 115 -21.57 4.90 19.31
N TRP A 116 -22.31 5.95 18.97
CA TRP A 116 -22.44 6.43 17.60
C TRP A 116 -21.11 6.93 17.04
N ARG A 117 -20.37 7.76 17.80
CA ARG A 117 -19.03 8.23 17.41
C ARG A 117 -18.07 7.08 17.17
N ARG A 118 -18.08 6.07 18.03
CA ARG A 118 -17.26 4.86 17.85
C ARG A 118 -17.62 4.16 16.54
N LEU A 119 -18.91 3.96 16.25
CA LEU A 119 -19.34 3.30 15.02
C LEU A 119 -18.81 4.03 13.79
N GLN A 120 -18.98 5.36 13.74
CA GLN A 120 -18.48 6.19 12.64
C GLN A 120 -16.96 6.07 12.46
N ALA A 121 -16.21 6.10 13.56
CA ALA A 121 -14.75 5.93 13.50
C ALA A 121 -14.33 4.52 13.04
N VAL A 122 -15.09 3.48 13.40
CA VAL A 122 -14.83 2.11 12.93
C VAL A 122 -15.11 1.98 11.44
N GLU A 123 -16.22 2.53 10.94
CA GLU A 123 -16.58 2.53 9.53
C GLU A 123 -15.55 3.29 8.67
N GLU A 124 -15.13 4.47 9.13
CA GLU A 124 -14.10 5.26 8.48
C GLU A 124 -12.75 4.50 8.44
N ALA A 125 -12.33 3.89 9.55
CA ALA A 125 -11.14 3.06 9.60
C ALA A 125 -11.22 1.85 8.64
N ALA A 126 -12.40 1.22 8.50
CA ALA A 126 -12.60 0.14 7.55
C ALA A 126 -12.42 0.62 6.09
N ARG A 127 -12.99 1.78 5.76
CA ARG A 127 -12.85 2.40 4.44
C ARG A 127 -11.41 2.79 4.14
N LEU A 128 -10.72 3.44 5.08
CA LEU A 128 -9.32 3.85 4.92
C LEU A 128 -8.40 2.65 4.77
N ARG A 129 -8.65 1.56 5.50
CA ARG A 129 -7.92 0.30 5.34
C ARG A 129 -8.01 -0.22 3.90
N GLN A 130 -9.21 -0.24 3.31
CA GLN A 130 -9.38 -0.67 1.91
C GLN A 130 -8.60 0.20 0.93
N GLN A 131 -8.54 1.52 1.17
CA GLN A 131 -7.78 2.45 0.33
C GLN A 131 -6.26 2.25 0.47
N VAL A 132 -5.76 2.04 1.68
CA VAL A 132 -4.36 1.71 1.94
C VAL A 132 -3.98 0.40 1.25
N GLU A 133 -4.84 -0.63 1.35
CA GLU A 133 -4.63 -1.93 0.71
C GLU A 133 -4.63 -1.83 -0.81
N ALA A 134 -5.52 -1.04 -1.40
CA ALA A 134 -5.54 -0.77 -2.84
C ALA A 134 -4.28 -0.05 -3.35
N LEU A 135 -3.61 0.73 -2.49
CA LEU A 135 -2.41 1.50 -2.81
C LEU A 135 -1.13 0.83 -2.31
N ALA A 136 -1.22 -0.31 -1.63
CA ALA A 136 -0.06 -1.04 -1.16
C ALA A 136 0.77 -1.51 -2.38
N PRO A 137 2.09 -1.29 -2.37
CA PRO A 137 2.98 -1.81 -3.41
C PRO A 137 2.89 -3.35 -3.38
N GLY A 138 2.15 -3.90 -4.35
CA GLY A 138 1.79 -5.31 -4.38
C GLY A 138 0.38 -5.52 -4.94
N ALA A 139 -0.62 -4.72 -4.57
CA ALA A 139 -2.00 -4.90 -5.05
C ALA A 139 -2.10 -4.77 -6.58
N SER A 140 -1.40 -3.80 -7.19
CA SER A 140 -1.34 -3.65 -8.65
C SER A 140 -0.51 -4.75 -9.34
N GLN A 141 0.58 -5.22 -8.72
CA GLN A 141 1.42 -6.29 -9.27
C GLN A 141 0.74 -7.66 -9.17
N THR A 142 0.07 -7.94 -8.05
CA THR A 142 -0.70 -9.16 -7.82
C THR A 142 -1.93 -9.22 -8.72
N VAL A 143 -2.68 -8.12 -8.88
CA VAL A 143 -3.80 -8.05 -9.84
C VAL A 143 -3.30 -8.25 -11.28
N ALA A 144 -2.16 -7.64 -11.64
CA ALA A 144 -1.54 -7.86 -12.95
C ALA A 144 -1.06 -9.31 -13.12
N ALA A 145 -0.51 -9.94 -12.08
CA ALA A 145 -0.06 -11.33 -12.10
C ALA A 145 -1.21 -12.33 -12.28
N TYR A 146 -2.35 -12.11 -11.61
CA TYR A 146 -3.56 -12.90 -11.86
C TYR A 146 -4.06 -12.74 -13.30
N ALA A 147 -4.06 -11.51 -13.83
CA ALA A 147 -4.46 -11.25 -15.21
C ALA A 147 -3.50 -11.90 -16.24
N GLU A 148 -2.18 -11.83 -16.00
CA GLU A 148 -1.15 -12.40 -16.87
C GLU A 148 -1.27 -13.93 -16.99
N LEU A 149 -1.65 -14.59 -15.90
CA LEU A 149 -1.87 -16.05 -15.86
C LEU A 149 -3.31 -16.46 -16.17
N HIS A 150 -4.21 -15.50 -16.43
CA HIS A 150 -5.66 -15.71 -16.57
C HIS A 150 -6.29 -16.47 -15.39
N LEU A 151 -5.85 -16.16 -14.18
CA LEU A 151 -6.30 -16.78 -12.93
C LEU A 151 -7.25 -15.86 -12.15
N LEU A 152 -8.12 -16.47 -11.36
CA LEU A 152 -8.99 -15.74 -10.44
C LEU A 152 -8.24 -15.45 -9.11
N PRO A 153 -8.45 -14.28 -8.48
CA PRO A 153 -7.79 -13.92 -7.22
C PRO A 153 -8.04 -14.88 -6.05
N ASP A 154 -9.16 -15.60 -6.08
CA ASP A 154 -9.66 -16.51 -5.03
C ASP A 154 -9.31 -18.00 -5.29
N ILE A 155 -8.42 -18.28 -6.25
CA ILE A 155 -8.02 -19.65 -6.56
C ILE A 155 -7.42 -20.36 -5.33
N PRO A 156 -7.80 -21.61 -4.99
CA PRO A 156 -7.20 -22.36 -3.88
C PRO A 156 -5.70 -22.59 -4.05
N ASP A 157 -4.94 -22.64 -2.95
CA ASP A 157 -3.47 -22.79 -2.97
C ASP A 157 -3.03 -24.11 -3.62
N ASP A 158 -3.71 -25.22 -3.33
CA ASP A 158 -3.44 -26.52 -3.97
C ASP A 158 -3.57 -26.46 -5.50
N LEU A 159 -4.51 -25.64 -5.99
CA LEU A 159 -4.75 -25.46 -7.41
C LEU A 159 -3.71 -24.51 -8.03
N LEU A 160 -3.25 -23.50 -7.28
CA LEU A 160 -2.14 -22.64 -7.68
C LEU A 160 -0.85 -23.46 -7.90
N ASP A 161 -0.57 -24.40 -7.00
CA ASP A 161 0.59 -25.30 -7.10
C ASP A 161 0.48 -26.28 -8.26
N ALA A 162 -0.70 -26.87 -8.45
CA ALA A 162 -0.98 -27.72 -9.59
C ALA A 162 -0.79 -26.98 -10.93
N LEU A 163 -1.23 -25.73 -11.01
CA LEU A 163 -1.09 -24.89 -12.20
C LEU A 163 0.35 -24.48 -12.47
N GLN A 164 1.10 -24.08 -11.44
CA GLN A 164 2.53 -23.76 -11.60
C GLN A 164 3.31 -24.99 -12.10
N ASN A 165 3.04 -26.16 -11.53
CA ASN A 165 3.65 -27.42 -11.97
C ASN A 165 3.26 -27.80 -13.40
N ALA A 166 2.00 -27.62 -13.78
CA ALA A 166 1.55 -27.83 -15.15
C ALA A 166 2.23 -26.84 -16.11
N TYR A 167 2.36 -25.57 -15.73
CA TYR A 167 3.03 -24.54 -16.51
C TYR A 167 4.50 -24.90 -16.75
N ARG A 168 5.23 -25.28 -15.69
CA ARG A 168 6.61 -25.77 -15.78
C ARG A 168 6.77 -26.99 -16.67
N LYS A 169 5.80 -27.90 -16.64
CA LYS A 169 5.84 -29.10 -17.48
C LYS A 169 5.54 -28.78 -18.94
N HIS A 170 4.55 -27.94 -19.24
CA HIS A 170 4.05 -27.78 -20.61
C HIS A 170 4.65 -26.61 -21.38
N LEU A 171 5.19 -25.60 -20.70
CA LEU A 171 5.67 -24.36 -21.31
C LEU A 171 7.17 -24.11 -21.07
N HIS A 172 7.93 -25.14 -20.69
CA HIS A 172 9.37 -25.04 -20.53
C HIS A 172 10.07 -24.74 -21.87
N PRO A 173 11.04 -23.79 -21.92
CA PRO A 173 11.74 -23.44 -23.16
C PRO A 173 12.49 -24.59 -23.82
N ASP A 174 12.88 -25.63 -23.07
CA ASP A 174 13.57 -26.81 -23.61
C ASP A 174 12.68 -27.70 -24.48
N ARG A 175 11.35 -27.57 -24.34
CA ARG A 175 10.36 -28.33 -25.12
C ARG A 175 9.99 -27.63 -26.43
N VAL A 176 10.55 -26.46 -26.68
CA VAL A 176 10.24 -25.60 -27.82
C VAL A 176 11.39 -25.65 -28.83
N PRO A 177 11.11 -25.64 -30.16
CA PRO A 177 12.14 -25.58 -31.18
C PRO A 177 13.12 -24.42 -30.98
N ALA A 178 14.39 -24.60 -31.34
CA ALA A 178 15.46 -23.62 -31.07
C ALA A 178 15.15 -22.20 -31.57
N ARG A 179 14.44 -22.08 -32.70
CA ARG A 179 14.01 -20.80 -33.30
C ARG A 179 13.04 -19.99 -32.42
N ASP A 180 12.30 -20.65 -31.54
CA ASP A 180 11.26 -20.05 -30.70
C ASP A 180 11.67 -20.02 -29.20
N ARG A 181 12.88 -20.50 -28.89
CA ARG A 181 13.37 -20.70 -27.52
C ARG A 181 13.47 -19.40 -26.73
N ASP A 182 13.94 -18.32 -27.35
CA ASP A 182 14.06 -17.02 -26.66
C ASP A 182 12.70 -16.43 -26.27
N ALA A 183 11.70 -16.60 -27.12
CA ALA A 183 10.33 -16.19 -26.83
C ALA A 183 9.72 -17.06 -25.72
N ALA A 184 9.98 -18.37 -25.75
CA ALA A 184 9.53 -19.30 -24.71
C ALA A 184 10.18 -19.00 -23.35
N THR A 185 11.48 -18.71 -23.31
CA THR A 185 12.21 -18.34 -22.07
C THR A 185 11.63 -17.08 -21.45
N ARG A 186 11.36 -16.05 -22.25
CA ARG A 186 10.74 -14.80 -21.75
C ARG A 186 9.36 -15.05 -21.16
N ARG A 187 8.52 -15.83 -21.85
CA ARG A 187 7.18 -16.19 -21.36
C ARG A 187 7.26 -17.00 -20.06
N PHE A 188 8.17 -17.96 -20.01
CA PHE A 188 8.41 -18.79 -18.83
C PHE A 188 8.83 -17.98 -17.61
N GLN A 189 9.83 -17.10 -17.78
CA GLN A 189 10.29 -16.21 -16.71
C GLN A 189 9.23 -15.19 -16.28
N SER A 190 8.37 -14.75 -17.20
CA SER A 190 7.26 -13.85 -16.87
C SER A 190 6.23 -14.54 -15.99
N ALA A 191 5.79 -15.74 -16.38
CA ALA A 191 4.85 -16.53 -15.60
C ALA A 191 5.39 -16.93 -14.22
N GLU A 192 6.66 -17.35 -14.11
CA GLU A 192 7.27 -17.66 -12.81
C GLU A 192 7.31 -16.43 -11.89
N ARG A 193 7.55 -15.23 -12.43
CA ARG A 193 7.46 -13.98 -11.66
C ARG A 193 6.03 -13.68 -11.22
N ALA A 194 5.04 -13.92 -12.07
CA ALA A 194 3.64 -13.76 -11.71
C ALA A 194 3.21 -14.73 -10.59
N PHE A 195 3.61 -16.00 -10.66
CA PHE A 195 3.37 -16.97 -9.57
C PHE A 195 4.06 -16.55 -8.26
N ALA A 196 5.29 -16.06 -8.33
CA ALA A 196 6.02 -15.57 -7.15
C ALA A 196 5.32 -14.35 -6.50
N ALA A 197 4.86 -13.39 -7.30
CA ALA A 197 4.13 -12.22 -6.81
C ALA A 197 2.80 -12.60 -6.13
N ILE A 198 2.08 -13.59 -6.69
CA ILE A 198 0.84 -14.11 -6.08
C ILE A 198 1.14 -14.78 -4.73
N ARG A 199 2.19 -15.60 -4.66
CA ARG A 199 2.62 -16.29 -3.42
C ARG A 199 3.09 -15.32 -2.34
N GLU A 200 3.89 -14.32 -2.70
CA GLU A 200 4.33 -13.27 -1.79
C GLU A 200 3.14 -12.49 -1.20
N ALA A 201 2.14 -12.16 -2.03
CA ALA A 201 0.92 -11.50 -1.58
C ALA A 201 0.05 -12.39 -0.66
N ARG A 202 0.17 -13.72 -0.76
CA ARG A 202 -0.53 -14.70 0.09
C ARG A 202 0.28 -15.13 1.32
N GLY A 203 1.56 -14.77 1.39
CA GLY A 203 2.48 -15.19 2.47
C GLY A 203 2.90 -16.65 2.40
N LEU A 204 3.00 -17.23 1.20
CA LEU A 204 3.34 -18.64 0.91
C LEU A 204 4.79 -18.86 0.44
#